data_AF-A0A538JI88-F1
#
_entry.id   AF-A0A538JI88-F1
#
_cell.length_a   1.000
_cell.length_b   1.000
_cell.length_c   1.000
_cell.angle_alpha   90.00
_cell.angle_beta   90.00
_cell.angle_gamma   90.00
#
_symmetry.space_group_name_H-M   'P 1'
#
loop_
_entity.id
_entity.type
_entity.pdbx_description
1 polymer ?
#
loop_
_entity_poly.entity_id
_entity_poly.type
_entity_poly.pdbx_seq_one_letter_code
_entity_poly.pdbx_strand_id
1 'polypeptide(L)'
;MTDAARSERTTRILTARLEELARAVERANVSARQAARLLESASVATMHAVTLELLSSARAEELWREAAERHPAIELSIAREIERFAA
;
A
#
# COMPACT_ATOMS: atom_id res chain seq x y z
N MET A 1 -25.32 2.77 7.73
CA MET A 1 -23.93 3.26 7.63
C MET A 1 -23.87 4.10 6.37
N THR A 2 -23.46 5.37 6.45
CA THR A 2 -23.40 6.27 5.29
C THR A 2 -22.16 5.99 4.43
N ASP A 3 -22.16 6.39 3.16
CA ASP A 3 -20.99 6.20 2.28
C ASP A 3 -19.74 6.90 2.82
N ALA A 4 -19.89 8.07 3.46
CA ALA A 4 -18.80 8.74 4.16
C ALA A 4 -18.20 7.87 5.29
N ALA A 5 -19.03 7.22 6.09
CA ALA A 5 -18.57 6.33 7.16
C ALA A 5 -17.91 5.05 6.61
N ARG A 6 -18.34 4.58 5.42
CA ARG A 6 -17.70 3.44 4.74
C ARG A 6 -16.34 3.82 4.17
N SER A 7 -16.25 4.97 3.48
CA SER A 7 -15.00 5.50 2.92
C SER A 7 -13.95 5.77 4.00
N GLU A 8 -14.37 6.38 5.11
CA GLU A 8 -13.45 6.66 6.21
C GLU A 8 -12.97 5.38 6.90
N ARG A 9 -13.84 4.37 7.04
CA ARG A 9 -13.43 3.05 7.55
C ARG A 9 -12.42 2.38 6.61
N THR A 10 -12.65 2.40 5.30
CA THR A 10 -11.72 1.85 4.30
C THR A 10 -10.38 2.56 4.34
N THR A 11 -10.39 3.89 4.46
CA THR A 11 -9.18 4.70 4.60
C THR A 11 -8.38 4.28 5.83
N ARG A 12 -9.00 4.17 7.01
CA ARG A 12 -8.32 3.73 8.24
C ARG A 12 -7.71 2.34 8.10
N ILE A 13 -8.42 1.41 7.44
CA ILE A 13 -7.91 0.06 7.21
C ILE A 13 -6.69 0.09 6.28
N LEU A 14 -6.76 0.83 5.17
CA LEU A 14 -5.64 0.96 4.23
C LEU A 14 -4.41 1.60 4.89
N THR A 15 -4.61 2.69 5.65
CA THR A 15 -3.52 3.33 6.40
C THR A 15 -2.86 2.35 7.37
N ALA A 16 -3.65 1.62 8.17
CA ALA A 16 -3.10 0.64 9.10
C ALA A 16 -2.31 -0.47 8.39
N ARG A 17 -2.76 -0.93 7.22
CA ARG A 17 -2.05 -1.94 6.42
C ARG A 17 -0.73 -1.42 5.86
N LEU A 18 -0.71 -0.18 5.37
CA LEU A 18 0.51 0.46 4.87
C LEU A 18 1.53 0.67 6.01
N GLU A 19 1.07 1.04 7.20
CA GLU A 19 1.94 1.17 8.39
C GLU A 19 2.47 -0.18 8.88
N GLU A 20 1.65 -1.23 8.90
CA GLU A 20 2.11 -2.59 9.22
C GLU A 20 3.18 -3.07 8.24
N LEU A 21 2.98 -2.80 6.95
CA LEU A 21 3.91 -3.13 5.88
C LEU A 21 5.23 -2.37 6.04
N ALA A 22 5.17 -1.06 6.25
CA ALA A 22 6.33 -0.24 6.52
C ALA A 22 7.13 -0.76 7.72
N ARG A 23 6.46 -1.04 8.84
CA ARG A 23 7.09 -1.62 10.04
C ARG A 23 7.64 -3.03 9.80
N ALA A 24 7.04 -3.81 8.92
CA ALA A 24 7.54 -5.14 8.57
C ALA A 24 8.84 -5.04 7.76
N VAL A 25 8.92 -4.09 6.82
CA VAL A 25 10.11 -3.81 6.02
C VAL A 25 11.23 -3.20 6.86
N GLU A 26 10.93 -2.20 7.71
CA GLU A 26 11.90 -1.53 8.57
C GLU A 26 12.50 -2.44 9.64
N ARG A 27 11.73 -3.43 10.15
CA ARG A 27 12.22 -4.39 11.13
C ARG A 27 13.21 -5.41 10.58
N ALA A 28 13.63 -5.29 9.32
CA ALA A 28 14.79 -5.92 8.68
C ALA A 28 14.88 -7.47 8.70
N ASN A 29 13.92 -8.18 9.29
CA ASN A 29 13.87 -9.65 9.30
C ASN A 29 12.77 -10.22 8.39
N VAL A 30 12.13 -9.38 7.58
CA VAL A 30 11.16 -9.82 6.59
C VAL A 30 11.90 -9.97 5.26
N SER A 31 11.90 -11.18 4.70
CA SER A 31 12.55 -11.43 3.42
C SER A 31 11.98 -10.52 2.34
N ALA A 32 12.78 -10.14 1.34
CA ALA A 32 12.32 -9.33 0.21
C ALA A 32 11.04 -9.91 -0.44
N ARG A 33 10.91 -11.24 -0.49
CA ARG A 33 9.72 -11.95 -1.00
C ARG A 33 8.46 -11.78 -0.12
N GLN A 34 8.62 -11.61 1.19
CA GLN A 34 7.49 -11.32 2.07
C GLN A 34 7.09 -9.85 1.98
N ALA A 35 8.06 -8.93 1.91
CA ALA A 35 7.79 -7.50 1.69
C ALA A 35 7.04 -7.27 0.37
N ALA A 36 7.52 -7.89 -0.71
CA ALA A 36 6.88 -7.98 -2.02
C ALA A 36 5.39 -8.35 -1.96
N ARG A 37 5.08 -9.51 -1.36
CA ARG A 37 3.70 -10.01 -1.27
C ARG A 37 2.80 -9.09 -0.46
N LEU A 38 3.32 -8.42 0.56
CA LEU A 38 2.56 -7.45 1.32
C LEU A 38 2.30 -6.16 0.52
N LEU A 39 3.28 -5.69 -0.26
CA LEU A 39 3.12 -4.57 -1.20
C LEU A 39 2.09 -4.89 -2.28
N GLU A 40 2.18 -6.09 -2.88
CA GLU A 40 1.21 -6.59 -3.85
C GLU A 40 -0.20 -6.65 -3.26
N SER A 41 -0.34 -7.20 -2.04
CA SER A 41 -1.60 -7.25 -1.32
C SER A 41 -2.20 -5.86 -1.07
N ALA A 42 -1.37 -4.90 -0.63
CA ALA A 42 -1.79 -3.52 -0.41
C ALA A 42 -2.18 -2.82 -1.73
N SER A 43 -1.49 -3.12 -2.82
CA SER A 43 -1.81 -2.59 -4.16
C SER A 43 -3.16 -3.11 -4.65
N VAL A 44 -3.41 -4.42 -4.56
CA VAL A 44 -4.71 -5.03 -4.92
C VAL A 44 -5.85 -4.47 -4.07
N ALA A 45 -5.63 -4.31 -2.75
CA ALA A 45 -6.64 -3.72 -1.87
C ALA A 45 -6.94 -2.25 -2.23
N THR A 46 -5.92 -1.49 -2.62
CA THR A 46 -6.08 -0.11 -3.09
C THR A 46 -6.89 -0.07 -4.39
N MET A 47 -6.55 -0.93 -5.37
CA MET A 47 -7.31 -1.04 -6.62
C MET A 47 -8.77 -1.40 -6.36
N HIS A 48 -9.04 -2.38 -5.49
CA HIS A 48 -10.41 -2.73 -5.11
C HIS A 48 -11.16 -1.57 -4.44
N ALA A 49 -10.51 -0.81 -3.55
CA ALA A 49 -11.12 0.35 -2.92
C ALA A 49 -11.49 1.44 -3.94
N VAL A 50 -10.66 1.62 -4.98
CA VAL A 50 -10.95 2.54 -6.08
C VAL A 50 -12.09 2.04 -6.96
N THR A 51 -12.05 0.77 -7.38
CA THR A 51 -13.10 0.15 -8.21
C THR A 51 -14.47 0.17 -7.53
N LEU A 52 -14.50 0.04 -6.20
CA LEU A 52 -15.72 0.11 -5.40
C LEU A 52 -16.14 1.54 -5.03
N GLU A 53 -15.47 2.56 -5.59
CA GLU A 53 -15.70 3.99 -5.31
C GLU A 53 -15.61 4.36 -3.82
N LEU A 54 -14.89 3.55 -3.03
CA LEU A 54 -14.64 3.79 -1.60
C LEU A 54 -13.50 4.78 -1.39
N LEU A 55 -12.65 4.93 -2.41
CA LEU A 55 -11.49 5.80 -2.45
C LEU A 55 -11.34 6.35 -3.87
N SER A 56 -11.07 7.65 -4.02
CA SER A 56 -10.75 8.19 -5.35
C SER A 56 -9.32 7.80 -5.76
N SER A 57 -9.07 7.68 -7.06
CA SER A 57 -7.72 7.39 -7.57
C SER A 57 -6.70 8.44 -7.12
N ALA A 58 -7.07 9.72 -7.14
CA ALA A 58 -6.21 10.80 -6.68
C ALA A 58 -5.83 10.65 -5.19
N ARG A 59 -6.79 10.26 -4.33
CA ARG A 59 -6.50 10.06 -2.91
C ARG A 59 -5.68 8.79 -2.66
N ALA A 60 -5.88 7.76 -3.46
CA ALA A 60 -5.04 6.56 -3.44
C ALA A 60 -3.57 6.90 -3.77
N GLU A 61 -3.33 7.69 -4.81
CA GLU A 61 -1.99 8.14 -5.19
C GLU A 61 -1.30 8.95 -4.09
N GLU A 62 -2.03 9.87 -3.45
CA GLU A 62 -1.51 10.63 -2.30
C GLU A 62 -1.10 9.72 -1.15
N LEU A 63 -1.93 8.74 -0.78
CA LEU A 63 -1.63 7.80 0.30
C LEU A 63 -0.36 6.99 0.03
N TRP A 64 -0.17 6.55 -1.22
CA TRP A 64 1.05 5.83 -1.61
C TRP A 64 2.28 6.74 -1.60
N ARG A 65 2.13 8.01 -2.02
CA ARG A 65 3.22 9.00 -1.95
C ARG A 65 3.61 9.31 -0.51
N GLU A 66 2.64 9.59 0.35
CA GLU A 66 2.84 9.83 1.79
C GLU A 66 3.49 8.60 2.49
N ALA A 67 3.17 7.38 2.04
CA ALA A 67 3.79 6.17 2.56
C ALA A 67 5.25 6.02 2.08
N ALA A 68 5.54 6.33 0.82
CA ALA A 68 6.90 6.29 0.27
C ALA A 68 7.80 7.37 0.91
N GLU A 69 7.29 8.58 1.13
CA GLU A 69 8.00 9.67 1.81
C GLU A 69 8.38 9.29 3.25
N ARG A 70 7.45 8.64 3.98
CA ARG A 70 7.70 8.19 5.36
C ARG A 70 8.59 6.95 5.41
N HIS A 71 8.56 6.11 4.38
CA HIS A 71 9.24 4.83 4.34
C HIS A 71 9.92 4.62 2.98
N PRO A 72 11.13 5.18 2.79
CA PRO A 72 11.86 5.10 1.50
C PRO A 72 12.13 3.67 1.02
N ALA A 73 12.10 2.69 1.92
CA ALA A 73 12.24 1.27 1.59
C ALA A 73 11.07 0.72 0.73
N ILE A 74 9.91 1.38 0.75
CA ILE A 74 8.77 1.04 -0.11
C ILE A 74 9.09 1.35 -1.58
N GLU A 75 9.72 2.50 -1.85
CA GLU A 75 10.11 2.93 -3.20
C GLU A 75 11.15 1.98 -3.82
N LEU A 76 12.14 1.55 -3.04
CA LEU A 76 13.18 0.61 -3.48
C LEU A 76 12.65 -0.81 -3.73
N SER A 77 11.59 -1.23 -3.03
CA SER A 77 10.99 -2.56 -3.22
C SER A 77 10.11 -2.62 -4.47
N ILE A 78 9.34 -1.56 -4.75
CA ILE A 78 8.49 -1.46 -5.94
C ILE A 78 9.36 -1.45 -7.22
N ALA A 79 10.43 -0.65 -7.24
CA ALA A 79 11.32 -0.55 -8.40
C ALA A 79 12.03 -1.89 -8.72
N ARG A 80 12.53 -2.59 -7.70
CA ARG A 80 13.27 -3.86 -7.88
C ARG A 80 12.38 -5.03 -8.30
N GLU A 81 11.10 -5.04 -7.94
CA GLU A 81 10.18 -6.10 -8.39
C GLU A 81 9.72 -5.90 -9.83
N ILE A 82 9.43 -4.67 -10.24
CA ILE A 82 9.09 -4.37 -11.63
C ILE A 82 10.23 -4.80 -12.58
N GLU A 83 11.49 -4.52 -12.22
CA GLU A 83 12.66 -4.98 -12.99
C GLU A 83 12.81 -6.50 -13.03
N ARG A 84 12.41 -7.23 -11.97
CA ARG A 84 12.52 -8.69 -11.90
C ARG A 84 11.42 -9.44 -12.65
N PHE A 85 10.24 -8.84 -12.78
CA PHE A 85 9.14 -9.42 -13.58
C PHE A 85 9.25 -9.05 -15.07
N ALA A 86 10.05 -8.03 -15.41
CA ALA A 86 10.33 -7.61 -16.78
C ALA A 86 11.55 -8.31 -17.42
N ALA A 87 12.27 -9.16 -16.68
CA ALA A 87 13.45 -9.92 -17.11
C ALA A 87 13.16 -11.43 -17.18
#